data_AF-A0A7Z9Y059-F1
#
_entry.id   AF-A0A7Z9Y059-F1
#
_cell.length_a   1.000
_cell.length_b   1.000
_cell.length_c   1.000
_cell.angle_alpha   90.00
_cell.angle_beta   90.00
_cell.angle_gamma   90.00
#
_symmetry.space_group_name_H-M   'P 1'
#
loop_
_entity.id
_entity.type
_entity.pdbx_description
1 polymer ?
#
loop_
_entity_poly.entity_id
_entity_poly.type
_entity_poly.pdbx_seq_one_letter_code
_entity_poly.pdbx_strand_id
1 'polypeptide(L)'
;MPVCPRCHTKEFQIKDGRTPAGSQRYKCKQCGRRYTPFPKDPGYDEEVRLQALTLYLEGVSLREVARILSVNHQSVANWVNAYADDMPEELPDSVLETAVLDGLLTFNPRK
;
A
#
# COMPACT_ATOMS: atom_id res chain seq x y z
N MET A 1 -19.78 -7.81 19.78
CA MET A 1 -18.45 -7.31 20.21
C MET A 1 -17.41 -7.89 19.27
N PRO A 2 -16.46 -7.13 18.71
CA PRO A 2 -15.44 -7.68 17.81
C PRO A 2 -14.53 -8.69 18.53
N VAL A 3 -13.88 -9.58 17.78
CA VAL A 3 -12.91 -10.55 18.31
C VAL A 3 -11.53 -9.92 18.31
N CYS A 4 -10.74 -10.13 19.37
CA CYS A 4 -9.35 -9.66 19.36
C CYS A 4 -8.51 -10.46 18.34
N PRO A 5 -7.83 -9.81 17.38
CA PRO A 5 -7.04 -10.51 16.37
C PRO A 5 -5.74 -11.14 16.92
N ARG A 6 -5.37 -10.87 18.19
CA ARG A 6 -4.16 -11.40 18.80
C ARG A 6 -4.44 -12.63 19.68
N CYS A 7 -5.40 -12.51 20.59
CA CYS A 7 -5.70 -13.58 21.56
C CYS A 7 -7.05 -14.26 21.30
N HIS A 8 -7.75 -13.90 20.22
CA HIS A 8 -9.01 -14.50 19.76
C HIS A 8 -10.18 -14.47 20.75
N THR A 9 -10.03 -13.74 21.86
CA THR A 9 -11.10 -13.55 22.85
C THR A 9 -12.16 -12.58 22.32
N LYS A 10 -13.43 -12.90 22.57
CA LYS A 10 -14.58 -12.00 22.37
C LYS A 10 -14.87 -11.15 23.61
N GLU A 11 -14.32 -11.55 24.75
CA GLU A 11 -14.53 -10.89 26.03
C GLU A 11 -13.55 -9.73 26.22
N PHE A 12 -13.85 -8.83 27.15
CA PHE A 12 -12.95 -7.73 27.55
C PHE A 12 -12.53 -6.76 26.43
N GLN A 13 -13.35 -6.63 25.38
CA GLN A 13 -13.13 -5.65 24.32
C GLN A 13 -13.83 -4.34 24.66
N ILE A 14 -13.06 -3.26 24.71
CA ILE A 14 -13.57 -1.91 24.97
C ILE A 14 -13.34 -0.99 23.77
N LYS A 15 -14.21 0.00 23.60
CA LYS A 15 -14.01 1.09 22.63
C LYS A 15 -12.81 1.93 23.07
N ASP A 16 -11.93 2.29 22.12
CA ASP A 16 -10.69 3.04 22.36
C ASP A 16 -10.53 4.19 21.34
N GLY A 17 -11.56 5.05 21.28
CA GLY A 17 -11.63 6.17 20.33
C GLY A 17 -11.96 5.77 18.90
N ARG A 18 -11.67 6.65 17.94
CA ARG A 18 -11.92 6.45 16.51
C ARG A 18 -10.67 6.75 15.69
N THR A 19 -10.55 6.16 14.49
CA THR A 19 -9.54 6.56 13.51
C THR A 19 -9.89 7.94 12.93
N PRO A 20 -8.95 8.65 12.27
CA PRO A 20 -9.25 9.88 11.54
C PRO A 20 -10.36 9.70 10.49
N ALA A 21 -10.43 8.52 9.85
CA ALA A 21 -11.51 8.16 8.92
C ALA A 21 -12.87 7.88 9.61
N GLY A 22 -12.92 7.94 10.95
CA GLY A 22 -14.12 7.75 11.76
C GLY A 22 -14.42 6.31 12.16
N SER A 23 -13.58 5.33 11.79
CA SER A 23 -13.77 3.93 12.19
C SER A 23 -13.56 3.73 13.69
N GLN A 24 -14.38 2.89 14.31
CA GLN A 24 -14.28 2.59 15.73
C GLN A 24 -13.02 1.77 16.04
N ARG A 25 -12.15 2.29 16.91
CA ARG A 25 -11.01 1.54 17.47
C ARG A 25 -11.45 0.77 18.71
N TYR A 26 -10.82 -0.37 18.94
CA TYR A 26 -11.03 -1.21 20.11
C TYR A 26 -9.70 -1.55 20.77
N LYS A 27 -9.74 -1.74 22.09
CA LYS A 27 -8.63 -2.27 22.88
C LYS A 27 -9.10 -3.54 23.61
N CYS A 28 -8.32 -4.60 23.49
CA CYS A 28 -8.51 -5.81 24.28
C CYS A 28 -7.87 -5.61 25.66
N LYS A 29 -8.64 -5.71 26.75
CA LYS A 29 -8.05 -5.63 28.10
C LYS A 29 -7.27 -6.90 28.50
N GLN A 30 -7.55 -8.04 27.87
CA GLN A 30 -6.85 -9.30 28.18
C GLN A 30 -5.40 -9.30 27.67
N CYS A 31 -5.15 -8.86 26.43
CA CYS A 31 -3.79 -8.86 25.85
C CYS A 31 -3.22 -7.45 25.56
N GLY A 32 -3.98 -6.39 25.84
CA GLY A 32 -3.58 -4.99 25.62
C GLY A 32 -3.61 -4.51 24.17
N ARG A 33 -3.88 -5.38 23.18
CA ARG A 33 -3.85 -5.02 21.75
C ARG A 33 -4.92 -3.99 21.39
N ARG A 34 -4.52 -2.94 20.66
CA ARG A 34 -5.42 -2.02 19.95
C ARG A 34 -5.60 -2.47 18.51
N TYR A 35 -6.83 -2.39 17.99
CA TYR A 35 -7.16 -2.80 16.64
C TYR A 35 -8.44 -2.10 16.13
N THR A 36 -8.68 -2.15 14.82
CA THR A 36 -9.86 -1.57 14.16
C THR A 36 -10.51 -2.68 13.33
N PRO A 37 -11.61 -3.29 13.79
CA PRO A 37 -12.21 -4.46 13.14
C PRO A 37 -12.88 -4.14 11.80
N PHE A 38 -13.35 -2.91 11.64
CA PHE A 38 -13.98 -2.41 10.43
C PHE A 38 -13.27 -1.11 10.01
N PRO A 39 -12.05 -1.21 9.46
CA PRO A 39 -11.38 -0.04 8.91
C PRO A 39 -12.21 0.47 7.74
N LYS A 40 -12.51 1.77 7.75
CA LYS A 40 -12.97 2.45 6.55
C LYS A 40 -11.76 2.57 5.66
N ASP A 41 -11.93 2.23 4.39
CA ASP A 41 -10.90 2.44 3.41
C ASP A 41 -10.45 3.90 3.43
N PRO A 42 -9.13 4.16 3.42
CA PRO A 42 -8.62 5.51 3.32
C PRO A 42 -8.92 6.06 1.91
N GLY A 43 -10.13 6.60 1.76
CA GLY A 43 -10.50 7.91 1.22
C GLY A 43 -10.07 8.34 -0.17
N TYR A 44 -9.21 7.61 -0.87
CA TYR A 44 -8.72 7.99 -2.19
C TYR A 44 -9.24 7.02 -3.23
N ASP A 45 -9.93 7.58 -4.23
CA ASP A 45 -10.42 6.88 -5.39
C ASP A 45 -9.29 6.17 -6.13
N GLU A 46 -9.63 5.07 -6.79
CA GLU A 46 -8.68 4.27 -7.57
C GLU A 46 -7.97 5.12 -8.64
N GLU A 47 -8.68 6.06 -9.25
CA GLU A 47 -8.12 7.01 -10.22
C GLU A 47 -6.95 7.81 -9.65
N VAL A 48 -7.06 8.29 -8.40
CA VAL A 48 -5.99 9.07 -7.75
C VAL A 48 -4.78 8.18 -7.47
N ARG A 49 -5.01 6.91 -7.12
CA ARG A 49 -3.92 5.94 -6.89
C ARG A 49 -3.18 5.64 -8.19
N LEU A 50 -3.91 5.39 -9.28
CA LEU A 50 -3.33 5.15 -10.59
C LEU A 50 -2.54 6.37 -11.08
N GLN A 51 -3.08 7.58 -10.94
CA GLN A 51 -2.36 8.82 -11.26
C GLN A 51 -1.07 8.97 -10.44
N ALA A 52 -1.11 8.64 -9.14
CA ALA A 52 0.07 8.69 -8.29
C ALA A 52 1.17 7.71 -8.75
N LEU A 53 0.78 6.50 -9.14
CA LEU A 53 1.69 5.49 -9.68
C LEU A 53 2.30 5.94 -11.01
N THR A 54 1.49 6.46 -11.95
CA THR A 54 1.98 6.97 -13.23
C THR A 54 3.01 8.06 -13.05
N LEU A 55 2.71 9.09 -12.24
CA LEU A 55 3.66 10.18 -11.97
C LEU A 55 4.96 9.68 -11.34
N TYR A 56 4.87 8.70 -10.44
CA TYR A 56 6.06 8.10 -9.83
C TYR A 56 6.92 7.35 -10.86
N LEU A 57 6.30 6.58 -11.75
CA LEU A 57 6.99 5.87 -12.84
C LEU A 57 7.61 6.83 -13.87
N GLU A 58 7.05 8.02 -14.06
CA GLU A 58 7.63 9.11 -14.85
C GLU A 58 8.83 9.80 -14.16
N GLY A 59 9.18 9.37 -12.94
CA GLY A 59 10.33 9.87 -12.19
C GLY A 59 10.04 11.03 -11.24
N VAL A 60 8.77 11.38 -11.04
CA VAL A 60 8.38 12.44 -10.07
C VAL A 60 8.56 11.91 -8.64
N SER A 61 9.18 12.71 -7.77
CA SER A 61 9.45 12.26 -6.40
C SER A 61 8.16 12.06 -5.60
N LEU A 62 8.15 11.13 -4.63
CA LEU A 62 6.98 10.85 -3.76
C LEU A 62 6.39 12.11 -3.12
N ARG A 63 7.25 13.07 -2.73
CA ARG A 63 6.83 14.34 -2.13
C ARG A 63 6.23 15.31 -3.13
N GLU A 64 6.65 15.26 -4.39
CA GLU A 64 6.06 16.06 -5.47
C GLU A 64 4.72 15.48 -5.89
N VAL A 65 4.62 14.17 -6.10
CA VAL A 65 3.34 13.48 -6.36
C VAL A 65 2.31 13.81 -5.28
N ALA A 66 2.73 13.74 -4.01
CA ALA A 66 1.88 14.09 -2.87
C ALA A 66 1.36 15.54 -2.92
N ARG A 67 2.20 16.49 -3.34
CA ARG A 67 1.82 17.90 -3.50
C ARG A 67 0.87 18.09 -4.68
N ILE A 68 1.13 17.45 -5.82
CA ILE A 68 0.30 17.52 -7.03
C ILE A 68 -1.11 17.00 -6.74
N LEU A 69 -1.21 15.84 -6.10
CA LEU A 69 -2.48 15.16 -5.84
C LEU A 69 -3.13 15.55 -4.49
N SER A 70 -2.50 16.46 -3.73
CA SER A 70 -2.95 16.86 -2.39
C SER A 70 -3.20 15.67 -1.44
N VAL A 71 -2.31 14.67 -1.49
CA VAL A 71 -2.35 13.48 -0.65
C VAL A 71 -1.16 13.43 0.30
N ASN A 72 -1.20 12.52 1.29
CA ASN A 72 -0.03 12.27 2.13
C ASN A 72 1.03 11.49 1.33
N HIS A 73 2.27 11.97 1.30
CA HIS A 73 3.40 11.27 0.68
C HIS A 73 3.60 9.83 1.18
N GLN A 74 3.25 9.53 2.42
CA GLN A 74 3.29 8.16 2.94
C GLN A 74 2.23 7.27 2.27
N SER A 75 1.08 7.81 1.89
CA SER A 75 0.08 7.08 1.11
C SER A 75 0.63 6.71 -0.27
N VAL A 76 1.29 7.66 -0.94
CA VAL A 76 1.95 7.41 -2.24
C VAL A 76 3.00 6.30 -2.11
N ALA A 77 3.88 6.40 -1.09
CA ALA A 77 4.89 5.37 -0.82
C ALA A 77 4.27 3.98 -0.59
N ASN A 78 3.17 3.92 0.18
CA ASN A 78 2.47 2.67 0.43
C ASN A 78 1.84 2.09 -0.84
N TRP A 79 1.30 2.92 -1.74
CA TRP A 79 0.76 2.46 -3.02
C TRP A 79 1.84 1.94 -3.95
N VAL A 80 2.98 2.63 -4.04
CA VAL A 80 4.14 2.18 -4.83
C VAL A 80 4.64 0.83 -4.32
N ASN A 81 4.79 0.66 -3.00
CA ASN A 81 5.23 -0.61 -2.43
C ASN A 81 4.22 -1.74 -2.68
N ALA A 82 2.93 -1.48 -2.50
CA ALA A 82 1.89 -2.47 -2.78
C ALA A 82 1.88 -2.88 -4.26
N TYR A 83 2.07 -1.91 -5.18
CA TYR A 83 2.19 -2.20 -6.61
C TYR A 83 3.44 -3.03 -6.94
N ALA A 84 4.57 -2.74 -6.29
CA ALA A 84 5.80 -3.51 -6.45
C ALA A 84 5.67 -4.94 -5.91
N ASP A 85 4.98 -5.13 -4.78
CA ASP A 85 4.72 -6.45 -4.18
C ASP A 85 3.81 -7.32 -5.08
N ASP A 86 2.90 -6.71 -5.84
CA ASP A 86 2.02 -7.38 -6.80
C ASP A 86 2.70 -7.67 -8.16
N MET A 87 3.90 -7.14 -8.40
CA MET A 87 4.61 -7.28 -9.66
C MET A 87 5.31 -8.65 -9.74
N PRO A 88 5.27 -9.35 -10.89
CA PRO A 88 5.94 -10.64 -11.02
C PRO A 88 7.46 -10.49 -10.85
N GLU A 89 8.06 -11.44 -10.13
CA GLU A 89 9.51 -11.46 -9.82
C GLU A 89 10.38 -11.63 -11.07
N GLU A 90 9.84 -12.28 -12.11
CA GLU A 90 10.48 -12.44 -13.42
C GLU A 90 9.64 -11.79 -14.51
N LEU A 91 10.29 -10.95 -15.33
CA LEU A 91 9.69 -10.42 -16.54
C LEU A 91 9.60 -11.54 -17.59
N PRO A 92 8.50 -11.64 -18.35
CA PRO A 92 8.41 -12.63 -19.42
C PRO A 92 9.47 -12.39 -20.51
N ASP A 93 9.97 -13.47 -21.10
CA ASP A 93 11.05 -13.44 -22.10
C ASP A 93 10.78 -12.47 -23.26
N SER A 94 9.52 -12.37 -23.70
CA SER A 94 9.12 -11.44 -24.76
C SER A 94 9.35 -9.96 -24.41
N VAL A 95 9.18 -9.58 -23.14
CA VAL A 95 9.45 -8.22 -22.65
C VAL A 95 10.96 -7.98 -22.55
N LEU A 96 11.72 -9.00 -22.13
CA LEU A 96 13.18 -8.93 -22.09
C LEU A 96 13.79 -8.77 -23.49
N GLU A 97 13.32 -9.54 -24.46
CA GLU A 97 13.73 -9.43 -25.86
C GLU A 97 13.48 -8.02 -26.41
N THR A 98 12.27 -7.48 -26.17
CA THR A 98 11.91 -6.12 -26.61
C THR A 98 12.80 -5.07 -25.94
N ALA A 99 13.03 -5.16 -24.64
CA ALA A 99 13.89 -4.23 -23.91
C ALA A 99 15.37 -4.30 -24.34
N VAL A 100 15.86 -5.46 -24.80
CA VAL A 100 17.19 -5.60 -25.40
C VAL A 100 17.24 -4.96 -26.79
N LEU A 101 16.21 -5.17 -27.62
CA LEU A 101 16.11 -4.55 -28.95
C LEU A 101 16.06 -3.02 -28.87
N ASP A 102 15.34 -2.49 -27.88
CA ASP A 102 15.25 -1.04 -27.62
C ASP A 102 16.50 -0.47 -26.93
N GLY A 103 17.50 -1.32 -26.62
CA GLY A 103 18.76 -0.92 -25.99
C GLY A 103 18.63 -0.48 -24.53
N LEU A 104 17.47 -0.71 -23.89
CA LEU A 104 17.20 -0.40 -22.49
C LEU A 104 17.94 -1.37 -21.55
N LEU A 105 18.17 -2.59 -22.01
CA LEU A 105 18.95 -3.60 -21.30
C LEU A 105 20.13 -4.07 -22.15
N THR A 106 21.29 -4.19 -21.53
CA THR A 106 22.45 -4.82 -22.18
C THR A 106 22.33 -6.32 -22.02
N PHE A 107 22.33 -7.05 -23.15
CA PHE A 107 22.39 -8.50 -23.14
C PHE A 107 23.70 -8.92 -22.47
N ASN A 108 23.62 -9.39 -21.22
CA ASN A 108 24.77 -9.97 -20.54
C ASN A 108 24.64 -11.50 -20.68
N PRO A 109 25.38 -12.13 -21.62
CA PRO A 109 25.43 -13.58 -21.66
C PRO A 109 26.08 -14.04 -20.36
N ARG A 110 25.26 -14.48 -19.39
CA ARG A 110 25.78 -15.12 -18.18
C ARG A 110 26.64 -16.32 -18.64
N LYS A 111 27.89 -16.33 -18.17
CA LYS A 111 28.83 -17.46 -18.29
C LYS A 111 28.24 -18.72 -17.65
#